data_AF-A0A1A9BUI3-F1
#
_entry.id   AF-A0A1A9BUI3-F1
#
_cell.length_a   1.000
_cell.length_b   1.000
_cell.length_c   1.000
_cell.angle_alpha   90.00
_cell.angle_beta   90.00
_cell.angle_gamma   90.00
#
_symmetry.space_group_name_H-M   'P 1'
#
loop_
_entity.id
_entity.type
_entity.pdbx_description
1 polymer ?
#
loop_
_entity_poly.entity_id
_entity_poly.type
_entity_poly.pdbx_seq_one_letter_code
_entity_poly.pdbx_strand_id
1 'polypeptide(L)'
;MALTANEWAAQIAKLVGRGVAHYRGQARDIRGGKLTAQALADRCAGLGLPMDRTVIAKLEKGTRQTITVGELVVLARALNIPPVQLLFPLGRETETEIFPGESVGTWEALKWFTGEQELIPTSPTDNEFKTQDAQGVRFFREHDRLVEDWWNYRKRLSIIADTRRESLRRFRSEADPDAVDDHIVQLTSERLHEVEADLRTLREQMQSAGFQPPAIGPSTSFLADLPSPGTPGTPLDISSIPMEPLPPETTEAEPPQKPEGDE
;
A
#
# COMPACT_ATOMS: atom_id res chain seq x y z
N MET A 1 28.25 -3.13 24.93
CA MET A 1 28.76 -4.42 24.42
C MET A 1 27.87 -4.83 23.28
N ALA A 2 28.42 -5.24 22.14
CA ALA A 2 27.61 -5.75 21.04
C ALA A 2 26.86 -7.01 21.49
N LEU A 3 25.57 -7.10 21.17
CA LEU A 3 24.75 -8.28 21.46
C LEU A 3 25.27 -9.45 20.61
N THR A 4 25.24 -10.66 21.16
CA THR A 4 25.44 -11.87 20.37
C THR A 4 24.27 -12.07 19.40
N ALA A 5 24.49 -12.82 18.30
CA ALA A 5 23.44 -13.09 17.32
C ALA A 5 22.17 -13.71 17.94
N ASN A 6 22.34 -14.55 18.98
CA ASN A 6 21.23 -15.16 19.71
C ASN A 6 20.48 -14.16 20.59
N GLU A 7 21.19 -13.20 21.21
CA GLU A 7 20.56 -12.14 22.01
C GLU A 7 19.79 -11.15 21.13
N TRP A 8 20.27 -10.89 19.92
CA TRP A 8 19.55 -10.06 18.96
C TRP A 8 18.27 -10.75 18.45
N ALA A 9 18.35 -12.02 18.03
CA ALA A 9 17.16 -12.77 17.62
C ALA A 9 16.11 -12.85 18.74
N ALA A 10 16.56 -13.02 19.98
CA ALA A 10 15.74 -12.95 21.19
C ALA A 10 15.01 -11.61 21.34
N GLN A 11 15.69 -10.50 21.11
CA GLN A 11 15.10 -9.17 21.18
C GLN A 11 14.06 -8.94 20.08
N ILE A 12 14.32 -9.37 18.84
CA ILE A 12 13.34 -9.31 17.75
C ILE A 12 12.11 -10.16 18.09
N ALA A 13 12.28 -11.38 18.60
CA ALA A 13 11.16 -12.23 19.02
C ALA A 13 10.34 -11.56 20.14
N LYS A 14 11.00 -10.91 21.10
CA LYS A 14 10.34 -10.15 22.17
C LYS A 14 9.60 -8.93 21.63
N LEU A 15 10.16 -8.22 20.65
CA LEU A 15 9.52 -7.08 19.99
C LEU A 15 8.23 -7.51 19.29
N VAL A 16 8.30 -8.58 18.49
CA VAL A 16 7.10 -9.16 17.86
C VAL A 16 6.10 -9.64 18.90
N GLY A 17 6.55 -10.30 19.96
CA GLY A 17 5.68 -10.72 21.07
C GLY A 17 4.92 -9.58 21.72
N ARG A 18 5.57 -8.44 21.97
CA ARG A 18 4.90 -7.21 22.45
C ARG A 18 3.87 -6.70 21.44
N GLY A 19 4.19 -6.73 20.15
CA GLY A 19 3.25 -6.42 19.07
C GLY A 19 2.01 -7.32 19.09
N VAL A 20 2.21 -8.64 19.12
CA VAL A 20 1.13 -9.62 19.16
C VAL A 20 0.23 -9.39 20.38
N ALA A 21 0.81 -9.20 21.56
CA ALA A 21 0.06 -8.92 22.79
C ALA A 21 -0.77 -7.63 22.68
N HIS A 22 -0.20 -6.58 22.08
CA HIS A 22 -0.87 -5.30 21.87
C HIS A 22 -2.07 -5.41 20.93
N TYR A 23 -1.87 -5.93 19.72
CA TYR A 23 -2.93 -6.01 18.71
C TYR A 23 -3.99 -7.05 19.05
N ARG A 24 -3.61 -8.19 19.63
CA ARG A 24 -4.59 -9.13 20.20
C ARG A 24 -5.40 -8.49 21.33
N GLY A 25 -4.76 -7.58 22.07
CA GLY A 25 -5.39 -6.78 23.11
C GLY A 25 -6.55 -5.90 22.61
N GLN A 26 -6.40 -5.36 21.40
CA GLN A 26 -7.35 -4.46 20.75
C GLN A 26 -8.35 -5.20 19.84
N ALA A 27 -7.96 -6.35 19.29
CA ALA A 27 -8.81 -7.14 18.44
C ALA A 27 -10.06 -7.67 19.16
N ARG A 28 -11.12 -7.86 18.38
CA ARG A 28 -12.37 -8.49 18.82
C ARG A 28 -12.55 -9.83 18.12
N ASP A 29 -13.13 -10.78 18.83
CA ASP A 29 -13.60 -12.02 18.24
C ASP A 29 -14.99 -11.84 17.59
N ILE A 30 -15.48 -12.90 16.96
CA ILE A 30 -16.79 -12.90 16.28
C ILE A 30 -17.98 -12.66 17.23
N ARG A 31 -17.77 -12.78 18.54
CA ARG A 31 -18.78 -12.56 19.59
C ARG A 31 -18.66 -11.17 20.21
N GLY A 32 -17.79 -10.31 19.68
CA GLY A 32 -17.50 -8.98 20.21
C GLY A 32 -16.63 -8.98 21.48
N GLY A 33 -16.14 -10.14 21.91
CA GLY A 33 -15.23 -10.27 23.04
C GLY A 33 -13.79 -9.96 22.67
N LYS A 34 -12.91 -9.79 23.67
CA LYS A 34 -11.47 -9.64 23.44
C LYS A 34 -10.91 -10.92 22.80
N LEU A 35 -10.10 -10.78 21.75
CA LEU A 35 -9.50 -11.94 21.10
C LEU A 35 -8.60 -12.72 22.08
N THR A 36 -8.93 -14.00 22.30
CA THR A 36 -8.17 -14.86 23.21
C THR A 36 -6.94 -15.44 22.51
N ALA A 37 -5.94 -15.88 23.27
CA ALA A 37 -4.78 -16.56 22.70
C ALA A 37 -5.16 -17.89 22.03
N GLN A 38 -6.22 -18.57 22.51
CA GLN A 38 -6.75 -19.76 21.84
C GLN A 38 -7.38 -19.41 20.50
N ALA A 39 -8.22 -18.38 20.46
CA ALA A 39 -8.84 -17.94 19.22
C ALA A 39 -7.78 -17.47 18.18
N LEU A 40 -6.68 -16.87 18.63
CA LEU A 40 -5.56 -16.54 17.74
C LEU A 40 -4.86 -17.81 17.22
N ALA A 41 -4.62 -18.81 18.09
CA ALA A 41 -4.08 -20.11 17.68
C ALA A 41 -4.95 -20.79 16.62
N ASP A 42 -6.26 -20.80 16.84
CA ASP A 42 -7.24 -21.41 15.93
C ASP A 42 -7.23 -20.68 14.57
N ARG A 43 -7.10 -19.35 14.55
CA ARG A 43 -6.94 -18.57 13.31
C ARG A 43 -5.63 -18.91 12.58
N CYS A 44 -4.51 -19.04 13.29
CA CYS A 44 -3.24 -19.44 12.69
C CYS A 44 -3.32 -20.84 12.06
N ALA A 45 -3.98 -21.79 12.75
CA ALA A 45 -4.24 -23.12 12.21
C ALA A 45 -5.10 -23.08 10.93
N GLY A 46 -6.15 -22.24 10.91
CA GLY A 46 -6.97 -22.01 9.72
C GLY A 46 -6.22 -21.40 8.53
N LEU A 47 -5.08 -20.76 8.76
CA LEU A 47 -4.19 -20.20 7.73
C LEU A 47 -3.08 -21.17 7.29
N GLY A 48 -3.10 -22.41 7.77
CA GLY A 48 -2.12 -23.44 7.39
C GLY A 48 -0.81 -23.45 8.18
N LEU A 49 -0.70 -22.63 9.24
CA LEU A 49 0.44 -22.66 10.17
C LEU A 49 -0.05 -22.76 11.63
N PRO A 50 -0.31 -23.99 12.12
CA PRO A 50 -0.76 -24.19 13.49
C PRO A 50 0.27 -23.66 14.50
N MET A 51 -0.20 -22.83 15.44
CA MET A 51 0.60 -22.32 16.55
C MET A 51 -0.14 -22.57 17.85
N ASP A 52 0.42 -23.36 18.76
CA ASP A 52 -0.21 -23.63 20.05
C ASP A 52 -0.46 -22.34 20.85
N ARG A 53 -1.59 -22.29 21.57
CA ARG A 53 -1.88 -21.22 22.53
C ARG A 53 -0.71 -20.95 23.49
N THR A 54 -0.02 -22.01 23.94
CA THR A 54 1.14 -21.90 24.84
C THR A 54 2.33 -21.23 24.15
N VAL A 55 2.53 -21.50 22.85
CA VAL A 55 3.58 -20.86 22.05
C VAL A 55 3.30 -19.38 21.89
N ILE A 56 2.05 -19.01 21.56
CA ILE A 56 1.61 -17.61 21.50
C ILE A 56 1.83 -16.92 22.86
N ALA A 57 1.41 -17.55 23.97
CA ALA A 57 1.58 -16.98 25.30
C ALA A 57 3.06 -16.80 25.70
N LYS A 58 3.96 -17.71 25.29
CA LYS A 58 5.41 -17.58 25.52
C LYS A 58 6.01 -16.45 24.68
N LEU A 59 5.56 -16.31 23.43
CA LEU A 59 5.96 -15.23 22.54
C LEU A 59 5.54 -13.87 23.13
N GLU A 60 4.27 -13.72 23.52
CA GLU A 60 3.75 -12.48 24.13
C GLU A 60 4.47 -12.08 25.43
N LYS A 61 4.91 -13.06 26.22
CA LYS A 61 5.69 -12.84 27.45
C LYS A 61 7.17 -12.58 27.19
N GLY A 62 7.64 -12.70 25.94
CA GLY A 62 9.05 -12.59 25.59
C GLY A 62 9.93 -13.71 26.14
N THR A 63 9.35 -14.85 26.52
CA THR A 63 10.13 -16.02 26.99
C THR A 63 10.54 -16.93 25.84
N ARG A 64 9.83 -16.84 24.71
CA ARG A 64 10.27 -17.45 23.46
C ARG A 64 11.27 -16.52 22.76
N GLN A 65 12.47 -17.04 22.50
CA GLN A 65 13.61 -16.27 21.96
C GLN A 65 13.73 -16.31 20.43
N THR A 66 12.78 -16.97 19.75
CA THR A 66 12.82 -17.13 18.29
C THR A 66 11.44 -16.89 17.70
N ILE A 67 11.44 -16.34 16.49
CA ILE A 67 10.27 -16.24 15.64
C ILE A 67 10.72 -16.37 14.19
N THR A 68 9.95 -17.10 13.40
CA THR A 68 10.20 -17.25 11.96
C THR A 68 9.44 -16.17 11.16
N VAL A 69 9.89 -15.90 9.93
CA VAL A 69 9.17 -15.00 9.01
C VAL A 69 7.77 -15.54 8.70
N GLY A 70 7.60 -16.85 8.60
CA GLY A 70 6.29 -17.49 8.41
C GLY A 70 5.33 -17.21 9.56
N GLU A 71 5.80 -17.34 10.81
CA GLU A 71 5.01 -17.01 12.00
C GLU A 71 4.66 -15.53 12.05
N LEU A 72 5.59 -14.63 11.73
CA LEU A 72 5.34 -13.19 11.66
C LEU A 72 4.17 -12.86 10.71
N VAL A 73 4.21 -13.39 9.48
CA VAL A 73 3.19 -13.12 8.46
C VAL A 73 1.84 -13.72 8.84
N VAL A 74 1.83 -14.97 9.34
CA VAL A 74 0.58 -15.63 9.76
C VAL A 74 -0.06 -14.96 10.97
N LEU A 75 0.74 -14.57 11.97
CA LEU A 75 0.24 -13.85 13.14
C LEU A 75 -0.36 -12.50 12.73
N ALA A 76 0.31 -11.75 11.85
CA ALA A 76 -0.19 -10.48 11.33
C ALA A 76 -1.51 -10.67 10.57
N ARG A 77 -1.59 -11.68 9.68
CA ARG A 77 -2.81 -12.02 8.94
C ARG A 77 -3.96 -12.43 9.86
N ALA A 78 -3.68 -13.21 10.90
CA ALA A 78 -4.67 -13.66 11.89
C ALA A 78 -5.17 -12.52 12.79
N LEU A 79 -4.33 -11.50 13.02
CA LEU A 79 -4.64 -10.27 13.76
C LEU A 79 -5.25 -9.17 12.87
N ASN A 80 -5.31 -9.38 11.55
CA ASN A 80 -5.78 -8.41 10.56
C ASN A 80 -4.99 -7.09 10.57
N ILE A 81 -3.66 -7.19 10.58
CA ILE A 81 -2.75 -6.05 10.53
C ILE A 81 -1.63 -6.30 9.50
N PRO A 82 -0.97 -5.25 8.99
CA PRO A 82 0.26 -5.40 8.22
C PRO A 82 1.38 -6.05 9.06
N PRO A 83 2.20 -6.98 8.51
CA PRO A 83 3.28 -7.64 9.25
C PRO A 83 4.30 -6.67 9.88
N VAL A 84 4.57 -5.56 9.20
CA VAL A 84 5.47 -4.52 9.70
C VAL A 84 5.02 -3.89 11.02
N GLN A 85 3.71 -3.90 11.34
CA GLN A 85 3.23 -3.38 12.63
C GLN A 85 3.62 -4.25 13.83
N LEU A 86 3.94 -5.53 13.60
CA LEU A 86 4.48 -6.41 14.65
C LEU A 86 5.97 -6.15 14.90
N LEU A 87 6.72 -5.67 13.90
CA LEU A 87 8.13 -5.35 14.02
C LEU A 87 8.37 -3.92 14.49
N PHE A 88 7.63 -2.96 13.95
CA PHE A 88 7.84 -1.54 14.20
C PHE A 88 6.72 -0.99 15.09
N PRO A 89 7.02 -0.57 16.34
CA PRO A 89 6.05 -0.03 17.28
C PRO A 89 5.67 1.43 16.95
N LEU A 90 5.28 1.70 15.70
CA LEU A 90 4.97 3.05 15.22
C LEU A 90 3.85 3.68 16.07
N GLY A 91 4.07 4.92 16.52
CA GLY A 91 3.16 5.64 17.42
C GLY A 91 3.14 5.14 18.87
N ARG A 92 3.91 4.09 19.21
CA ARG A 92 4.04 3.54 20.57
C ARG A 92 5.43 3.77 21.16
N GLU A 93 6.47 3.68 20.33
CA GLU A 93 7.84 4.01 20.68
C GLU A 93 8.39 4.98 19.63
N THR A 94 9.11 6.02 20.07
CA THR A 94 9.70 7.04 19.19
C THR A 94 10.93 6.52 18.46
N GLU A 95 11.65 5.58 19.08
CA GLU A 95 12.84 4.93 18.54
C GLU A 95 12.69 3.42 18.58
N THR A 96 13.40 2.74 17.68
CA THR A 96 13.46 1.29 17.61
C THR A 96 14.85 0.84 17.20
N GLU A 97 15.28 -0.29 17.74
CA GLU A 97 16.56 -0.90 17.43
C GLU A 97 16.44 -1.64 16.08
N ILE A 98 17.26 -1.26 15.11
CA ILE A 98 17.23 -1.78 13.74
C ILE A 98 18.39 -2.75 13.47
N PHE A 99 19.54 -2.48 14.09
CA PHE A 99 20.70 -3.36 14.16
C PHE A 99 21.15 -3.49 15.61
N PRO A 100 21.89 -4.56 15.98
CA PRO A 100 22.36 -4.75 17.34
C PRO A 100 23.13 -3.54 17.90
N GLY A 101 22.56 -2.86 18.89
CA GLY A 101 23.10 -1.65 19.52
C GLY A 101 22.77 -0.34 18.82
N GLU A 102 22.00 -0.36 17.73
CA GLU A 102 21.71 0.82 16.91
C GLU A 102 20.21 1.08 16.87
N SER A 103 19.81 2.19 17.50
CA SER A 103 18.44 2.68 17.50
C SER A 103 18.31 3.90 16.59
N VAL A 104 17.24 3.95 15.83
CA VAL A 104 16.84 5.11 15.02
C VAL A 104 15.37 5.42 15.28
N GLY A 105 14.87 6.56 14.79
CA GLY A 105 13.46 6.86 14.89
C GLY A 105 12.58 5.78 14.23
N THR A 106 11.49 5.39 14.90
CA THR A 106 10.65 4.25 14.46
C THR A 106 10.07 4.45 13.06
N TRP A 107 9.81 5.69 12.67
CA TRP A 107 9.30 6.02 11.34
C TRP A 107 10.40 5.89 10.27
N GLU A 108 11.62 6.35 10.55
CA GLU A 108 12.78 6.19 9.69
C GLU A 108 13.13 4.71 9.49
N ALA A 109 13.12 3.94 10.57
CA ALA A 109 13.32 2.49 10.55
C ALA A 109 12.30 1.79 9.64
N LEU A 110 11.02 2.14 9.79
CA LEU A 110 9.95 1.57 8.97
C LEU A 110 10.11 1.92 7.50
N LYS A 111 10.37 3.20 7.16
CA LYS A 111 10.59 3.64 5.78
C LYS A 111 11.75 2.91 5.12
N TRP A 112 12.85 2.72 5.84
CA TRP A 112 13.98 1.95 5.34
C TRP A 112 13.59 0.48 5.11
N PHE A 113 12.93 -0.15 6.08
CA PHE A 113 12.50 -1.54 5.99
C PHE A 113 11.52 -1.78 4.83
N THR A 114 10.67 -0.81 4.51
CA THR A 114 9.69 -0.88 3.41
C THR A 114 10.22 -0.36 2.08
N GLY A 115 11.51 -0.02 1.99
CA GLY A 115 12.17 0.47 0.78
C GLY A 115 11.76 1.89 0.34
N GLU A 116 11.10 2.65 1.22
CA GLU A 116 10.75 4.07 1.00
C GLU A 116 11.95 5.00 1.20
N GLN A 117 12.99 4.54 1.88
CA GLN A 117 14.22 5.30 2.11
C GLN A 117 15.44 4.44 1.77
N GLU A 118 16.32 4.96 0.90
CA GLU A 118 17.50 4.23 0.40
C GLU A 118 18.56 3.98 1.47
N LEU A 119 18.67 4.89 2.45
CA LEU A 119 19.66 4.81 3.51
C LEU A 119 18.97 4.98 4.85
N ILE A 120 19.33 4.15 5.81
CA ILE A 120 18.96 4.37 7.19
C ILE A 120 19.94 5.38 7.80
N PRO A 121 19.47 6.37 8.59
CA PRO A 121 20.37 7.31 9.26
C PRO A 121 21.03 6.62 10.47
N THR A 122 21.88 5.62 10.22
CA THR A 122 22.73 4.99 11.24
C THR A 122 24.02 5.76 11.44
N SER A 123 24.86 5.28 12.36
CA SER A 123 26.13 5.90 12.72
C SER A 123 26.97 6.26 11.47
N PRO A 124 27.63 7.44 11.44
CA PRO A 124 28.43 7.92 10.30
C PRO A 124 29.54 6.97 9.79
N THR A 125 29.83 5.91 10.55
CA THR A 125 30.88 4.93 10.29
C THR A 125 30.51 3.90 9.21
N ASP A 126 29.23 3.72 8.88
CA ASP A 126 28.76 2.66 7.95
C ASP A 126 28.67 3.12 6.49
N ASN A 127 29.32 4.25 6.18
CA ASN A 127 29.27 4.93 4.89
C ASN A 127 30.07 4.21 3.76
N GLU A 128 30.32 2.90 3.88
CA GLU A 128 30.91 2.09 2.80
C GLU A 128 29.90 1.86 1.67
N PHE A 129 28.61 1.79 1.97
CA PHE A 129 27.54 1.62 0.98
C PHE A 129 26.89 2.98 0.68
N LYS A 130 27.26 3.59 -0.44
CA LYS A 130 26.73 4.91 -0.86
C LYS A 130 25.25 4.87 -1.29
N THR A 131 24.71 3.69 -1.59
CA THR A 131 23.33 3.46 -2.03
C THR A 131 22.92 2.02 -1.72
N GLN A 132 21.73 1.80 -1.16
CA GLN A 132 21.07 0.50 -1.29
C GLN A 132 20.26 0.52 -2.59
N ASP A 133 20.27 -0.59 -3.33
CA ASP A 133 19.44 -0.74 -4.52
C ASP A 133 17.97 -0.94 -4.13
N ALA A 134 17.33 0.15 -3.69
CA ALA A 134 15.89 0.24 -3.46
C ALA A 134 15.14 0.66 -4.73
N GLN A 135 15.81 0.65 -5.89
CA GLN A 135 15.29 1.19 -7.15
C GLN A 135 13.98 0.49 -7.54
N GLY A 136 13.93 -0.83 -7.41
CA GLY A 136 12.73 -1.62 -7.69
C GLY A 136 11.53 -1.17 -6.85
N VAL A 137 11.65 -1.11 -5.53
CA VAL A 137 10.54 -0.70 -4.65
C VAL A 137 10.08 0.72 -4.97
N ARG A 138 11.02 1.64 -5.21
CA ARG A 138 10.72 3.03 -5.58
C ARG A 138 9.96 3.13 -6.89
N PHE A 139 10.36 2.37 -7.91
CA PHE A 139 9.66 2.36 -9.19
C PHE A 139 8.20 1.92 -9.06
N PHE A 140 7.93 0.84 -8.35
CA PHE A 140 6.57 0.34 -8.19
C PHE A 140 5.70 1.30 -7.36
N ARG A 141 6.27 1.96 -6.34
CA ARG A 141 5.54 2.98 -5.56
C ARG A 141 5.23 4.24 -6.35
N GLU A 142 6.18 4.76 -7.11
CA GLU A 142 5.92 5.91 -7.97
C GLU A 142 4.93 5.55 -9.07
N HIS A 143 4.99 4.31 -9.58
CA HIS A 143 4.02 3.80 -10.55
C HIS A 143 2.61 3.79 -9.97
N ASP A 144 2.41 3.22 -8.79
CA ASP A 144 1.10 3.23 -8.10
C ASP A 144 0.58 4.66 -7.88
N ARG A 145 1.45 5.58 -7.44
CA ARG A 145 1.11 7.00 -7.21
C ARG A 145 0.62 7.68 -8.48
N LEU A 146 1.34 7.52 -9.59
CA LEU A 146 0.98 8.11 -10.88
C LEU A 146 -0.29 7.48 -11.46
N VAL A 147 -0.51 6.18 -11.24
CA VAL A 147 -1.75 5.51 -11.64
C VAL A 147 -2.95 6.04 -10.85
N GLU A 148 -2.80 6.24 -9.54
CA GLU A 148 -3.84 6.85 -8.70
C GLU A 148 -4.14 8.28 -9.14
N ASP A 149 -3.11 9.11 -9.36
CA ASP A 149 -3.27 10.47 -9.88
C ASP A 149 -3.99 10.47 -11.23
N TRP A 150 -3.63 9.56 -12.14
CA TRP A 150 -4.27 9.39 -13.45
C TRP A 150 -5.77 9.07 -13.32
N TRP A 151 -6.13 8.10 -12.47
CA TRP A 151 -7.52 7.76 -12.20
C TRP A 151 -8.30 8.94 -11.61
N ASN A 152 -7.69 9.66 -10.68
CA ASN A 152 -8.30 10.81 -10.01
C ASN A 152 -8.61 11.95 -11.00
N TYR A 153 -7.66 12.32 -11.87
CA TYR A 153 -7.88 13.36 -12.87
C TYR A 153 -8.92 12.95 -13.93
N ARG A 154 -8.87 11.68 -14.40
CA ARG A 154 -9.86 11.15 -15.35
C ARG A 154 -11.27 11.15 -14.76
N LYS A 155 -11.43 10.71 -13.51
CA LYS A 155 -12.71 10.74 -12.79
C LYS A 155 -13.24 12.16 -12.64
N ARG A 156 -12.36 13.14 -12.35
CA ARG A 156 -12.76 14.55 -12.24
C ARG A 156 -13.29 15.11 -13.56
N LEU A 157 -12.60 14.85 -14.68
CA LEU A 157 -13.07 15.27 -16.00
C LEU A 157 -14.43 14.65 -16.37
N SER A 158 -14.59 13.35 -16.06
CA SER A 158 -15.87 12.64 -16.24
C SER A 158 -17.01 13.32 -15.47
N ILE A 159 -16.81 13.63 -14.19
CA ILE A 159 -17.83 14.29 -13.36
C ILE A 159 -18.20 15.67 -13.92
N ILE A 160 -17.21 16.46 -14.36
CA ILE A 160 -17.46 17.78 -14.96
C ILE A 160 -18.26 17.65 -16.27
N ALA A 161 -17.87 16.71 -17.14
CA ALA A 161 -18.56 16.45 -18.40
C ALA A 161 -20.01 15.99 -18.17
N ASP A 162 -20.24 15.11 -17.20
CA ASP A 162 -21.58 14.64 -16.82
C ASP A 162 -22.43 15.78 -16.27
N THR A 163 -21.86 16.61 -15.41
CA THR A 163 -22.53 17.79 -14.83
C THR A 163 -22.92 18.78 -15.93
N ARG A 164 -22.01 19.08 -16.87
CA ARG A 164 -22.29 19.96 -18.02
C ARG A 164 -23.42 19.40 -18.89
N ARG A 165 -23.38 18.10 -19.20
CA ARG A 165 -24.43 17.42 -19.97
C ARG A 165 -25.79 17.49 -19.28
N GLU A 166 -25.84 17.33 -17.97
CA GLU A 166 -27.11 17.42 -17.21
C GLU A 166 -27.62 18.86 -17.10
N SER A 167 -26.76 19.84 -16.89
CA SER A 167 -27.13 21.26 -16.89
C SER A 167 -27.72 21.70 -18.24
N LEU A 168 -27.08 21.32 -19.35
CA LEU A 168 -27.59 21.55 -20.71
C LEU A 168 -28.94 20.88 -20.96
N ARG A 169 -29.19 19.71 -20.37
CA ARG A 169 -30.48 19.01 -20.45
C ARG A 169 -31.59 19.72 -19.66
N ARG A 170 -31.29 20.22 -18.46
CA ARG A 170 -32.28 20.80 -17.53
C ARG A 170 -32.61 22.26 -17.84
N PHE A 171 -31.63 23.05 -18.27
CA PHE A 171 -31.80 24.48 -18.49
C PHE A 171 -31.50 24.83 -19.95
N ARG A 172 -32.55 25.05 -20.77
CA ARG A 172 -32.42 25.84 -22.01
C ARG A 172 -32.28 27.32 -21.59
N SER A 173 -31.15 27.78 -21.06
CA SER A 173 -31.10 29.15 -20.49
C SER A 173 -29.74 29.85 -20.53
N GLU A 174 -29.73 30.92 -21.34
CA GLU A 174 -29.03 32.23 -21.41
C GLU A 174 -28.09 32.78 -20.29
N ALA A 175 -27.56 32.01 -19.34
CA ALA A 175 -26.46 32.48 -18.50
C ALA A 175 -25.11 31.94 -19.00
N ASP A 176 -24.00 32.63 -18.75
CA ASP A 176 -22.61 32.21 -19.07
C ASP A 176 -21.85 31.70 -17.82
N PRO A 177 -22.19 30.51 -17.26
CA PRO A 177 -21.37 29.79 -16.29
C PRO A 177 -20.25 28.96 -16.95
N ASP A 178 -20.11 28.99 -18.28
CA ASP A 178 -19.21 28.11 -19.04
C ASP A 178 -17.72 28.45 -18.84
N ALA A 179 -17.34 29.71 -18.60
CA ALA A 179 -15.93 30.11 -18.53
C ALA A 179 -15.15 29.55 -17.32
N VAL A 180 -15.79 29.43 -16.14
CA VAL A 180 -15.14 28.86 -14.94
C VAL A 180 -15.01 27.34 -15.07
N ASP A 181 -16.05 26.68 -15.59
CA ASP A 181 -16.03 25.25 -15.87
C ASP A 181 -15.00 24.91 -16.94
N ASP A 182 -14.90 25.70 -18.02
CA ASP A 182 -13.90 25.51 -19.08
C ASP A 182 -12.47 25.70 -18.55
N HIS A 183 -12.23 26.65 -17.64
CA HIS A 183 -10.92 26.81 -17.00
C HIS A 183 -10.56 25.61 -16.11
N ILE A 184 -11.52 25.07 -15.34
CA ILE A 184 -11.30 23.87 -14.52
C ILE A 184 -11.04 22.65 -15.40
N VAL A 185 -11.80 22.49 -16.50
CA VAL A 185 -11.57 21.43 -17.50
C VAL A 185 -10.17 21.54 -18.08
N GLN A 186 -9.75 22.75 -18.47
CA GLN A 186 -8.41 22.98 -19.00
C GLN A 186 -7.32 22.58 -18.00
N LEU A 187 -7.36 23.13 -16.78
CA LEU A 187 -6.37 22.81 -15.74
C LEU A 187 -6.33 21.31 -15.41
N THR A 188 -7.50 20.66 -15.32
CA THR A 188 -7.58 19.22 -15.04
C THR A 188 -7.03 18.38 -16.19
N SER A 189 -7.28 18.80 -17.44
CA SER A 189 -6.75 18.15 -18.64
C SER A 189 -5.23 18.31 -18.75
N GLU A 190 -4.70 19.50 -18.44
CA GLU A 190 -3.25 19.75 -18.40
C GLU A 190 -2.58 18.84 -17.37
N ARG A 191 -3.13 18.72 -16.15
CA ARG A 191 -2.61 17.80 -15.14
C ARG A 191 -2.70 16.33 -15.55
N LEU A 192 -3.78 15.92 -16.21
CA LEU A 192 -3.91 14.56 -16.73
C LEU A 192 -2.79 14.25 -17.74
N HIS A 193 -2.51 15.16 -18.68
CA HIS A 193 -1.45 14.99 -19.66
C HIS A 193 -0.05 14.92 -19.02
N GLU A 194 0.22 15.75 -17.99
CA GLU A 194 1.47 15.68 -17.23
C GLU A 194 1.66 14.29 -16.61
N VAL A 195 0.63 13.78 -15.92
CA VAL A 195 0.67 12.45 -15.29
C VAL A 195 0.85 11.33 -16.33
N GLU A 196 0.20 11.43 -17.50
CA GLU A 196 0.38 10.46 -18.58
C GLU A 196 1.81 10.45 -19.16
N ALA A 197 2.44 11.63 -19.27
CA ALA A 197 3.82 11.75 -19.71
C ALA A 197 4.80 11.19 -18.66
N ASP A 198 4.59 11.49 -17.39
CA ASP A 198 5.39 10.98 -16.28
C ASP A 198 5.27 9.46 -16.16
N LEU A 199 4.05 8.92 -16.30
CA LEU A 199 3.79 7.49 -16.25
C LEU A 199 4.47 6.76 -17.41
N ARG A 200 4.48 7.33 -18.62
CA ARG A 200 5.21 6.78 -19.77
C ARG A 200 6.72 6.74 -19.49
N THR A 201 7.27 7.88 -19.07
CA THR A 201 8.70 8.02 -18.78
C THR A 201 9.14 7.03 -17.70
N LEU A 202 8.37 6.91 -16.62
CA LEU A 202 8.67 5.97 -15.54
C LEU A 202 8.66 4.52 -16.02
N ARG A 203 7.68 4.13 -16.84
CA ARG A 203 7.58 2.75 -17.36
C ARG A 203 8.72 2.40 -18.30
N GLU A 204 9.18 3.34 -19.13
CA GLU A 204 10.39 3.18 -19.96
C GLU A 204 11.63 3.00 -19.07
N GLN A 205 11.76 3.81 -18.01
CA GLN A 205 12.85 3.67 -17.04
C GLN A 205 12.84 2.30 -16.36
N MET A 206 11.66 1.84 -15.89
CA MET A 206 11.48 0.51 -15.31
C MET A 206 11.95 -0.59 -16.26
N GLN A 207 11.51 -0.56 -17.52
CA GLN A 207 11.90 -1.55 -18.53
C GLN A 207 13.40 -1.52 -18.82
N SER A 208 13.98 -0.32 -18.96
CA SER A 208 15.42 -0.14 -19.20
C SER A 208 16.28 -0.69 -18.05
N ALA A 209 15.74 -0.66 -16.82
CA ALA A 209 16.35 -1.21 -15.62
C ALA A 209 16.00 -2.71 -15.40
N GLY A 210 15.29 -3.36 -16.33
CA GLY A 210 14.97 -4.79 -16.28
C GLY A 210 13.72 -5.14 -15.46
N PHE A 211 12.93 -4.16 -15.03
CA PHE A 211 11.66 -4.40 -14.34
C PHE A 211 10.49 -4.48 -15.32
N GLN A 212 9.51 -5.33 -15.01
CA GLN A 212 8.24 -5.37 -15.74
C GLN A 212 7.23 -4.42 -15.06
N PRO A 213 6.80 -3.32 -15.72
CA PRO A 213 5.84 -2.41 -15.13
C PRO A 213 4.47 -3.08 -14.92
N PRO A 214 3.76 -2.80 -13.81
CA PRO A 214 2.40 -3.30 -13.58
C PRO A 214 1.42 -2.88 -14.67
N ALA A 215 0.34 -3.63 -14.82
CA ALA A 215 -0.79 -3.20 -15.64
C ALA A 215 -1.53 -2.04 -14.95
N ILE A 216 -2.03 -1.08 -15.74
CA ILE A 216 -2.73 0.11 -15.23
C ILE A 216 -4.26 -0.10 -15.22
N GLY A 217 -4.73 -1.24 -15.75
CA GLY A 217 -6.13 -1.63 -15.86
C GLY A 217 -6.39 -2.41 -17.17
N PRO A 218 -7.58 -3.01 -17.34
CA PRO A 218 -7.91 -3.84 -18.51
C PRO A 218 -7.91 -3.10 -19.86
N SER A 219 -7.85 -1.76 -19.87
CA SER A 219 -8.12 -0.94 -21.07
C SER A 219 -6.99 -0.02 -21.51
N THR A 220 -5.78 -0.15 -20.94
CA THR A 220 -4.64 0.72 -21.27
C THR A 220 -3.79 0.26 -22.45
N SER A 221 -4.36 -0.51 -23.38
CA SER A 221 -3.72 -0.78 -24.68
C SER A 221 -3.32 0.52 -25.40
N PHE A 222 -4.03 1.63 -25.15
CA PHE A 222 -3.69 2.94 -25.72
C PHE A 222 -2.46 3.61 -25.10
N LEU A 223 -2.04 3.25 -23.88
CA LEU A 223 -0.79 3.78 -23.29
C LEU A 223 0.46 3.12 -23.86
N ALA A 224 0.32 1.96 -24.51
CA ALA A 224 1.37 1.40 -25.36
C ALA A 224 1.48 2.13 -26.73
N ASP A 225 0.43 2.85 -27.13
CA ASP A 225 0.25 3.41 -28.48
C ASP A 225 -0.05 4.93 -28.51
N LEU A 226 0.15 5.67 -27.41
CA LEU A 226 -0.10 7.12 -27.44
C LEU A 226 0.88 7.80 -28.41
N PRO A 227 0.39 8.51 -29.45
CA PRO A 227 1.27 9.25 -30.35
C PRO A 227 2.16 10.21 -29.55
N SER A 228 3.40 10.38 -30.03
CA SER A 228 4.35 11.37 -29.52
C SER A 228 3.63 12.71 -29.29
N PRO A 229 3.91 13.45 -28.19
CA PRO A 229 3.14 14.63 -27.82
C PRO A 229 3.01 15.58 -29.02
N GLY A 230 1.79 15.68 -29.53
CA GLY A 230 1.40 16.74 -30.43
C GLY A 230 1.53 18.06 -29.68
N THR A 231 2.01 19.07 -30.40
CA THR A 231 2.22 20.45 -29.92
C THR A 231 1.05 20.93 -29.05
N PRO A 232 1.30 21.62 -27.91
CA PRO A 232 0.23 22.08 -27.03
C PRO A 232 -0.70 23.03 -27.79
N GLY A 233 -2.00 22.74 -27.81
CA GLY A 233 -2.97 23.64 -28.45
C GLY A 233 -4.34 23.09 -28.81
N THR A 234 -4.66 21.81 -28.57
CA THR A 234 -6.02 21.31 -28.83
C THR A 234 -6.64 20.80 -27.53
N PRO A 235 -7.76 21.40 -27.07
CA PRO A 235 -8.54 20.86 -25.96
C PRO A 235 -8.90 19.41 -26.24
N LEU A 236 -8.70 18.53 -25.25
CA LEU A 236 -9.20 17.16 -25.33
C LEU A 236 -10.72 17.22 -25.57
N ASP A 237 -11.19 16.54 -26.60
CA ASP A 237 -12.61 16.32 -26.80
C ASP A 237 -13.14 15.40 -25.70
N ILE A 238 -13.65 16.01 -24.63
CA ILE A 238 -14.26 15.37 -23.48
C ILE A 238 -15.46 14.46 -23.84
N SER A 239 -16.01 14.57 -25.06
CA SER A 239 -17.05 13.63 -25.54
C SER A 239 -16.49 12.27 -25.98
N SER A 240 -15.17 12.19 -26.18
CA SER A 240 -14.45 10.99 -26.63
C SER A 240 -13.80 10.19 -25.51
N ILE A 241 -13.90 10.63 -24.24
CA ILE A 241 -13.34 9.91 -23.08
C ILE A 241 -14.29 8.76 -22.73
N PRO A 242 -13.92 7.48 -22.94
CA PRO A 242 -14.79 6.38 -22.58
C PRO A 242 -15.02 6.38 -21.06
N MET A 243 -16.28 6.51 -20.67
CA MET A 243 -16.76 6.32 -19.29
C MET A 243 -16.63 4.84 -18.95
N GLU A 244 -15.47 4.43 -18.46
CA GLU A 244 -15.33 3.11 -17.87
C GLU A 244 -15.73 3.14 -16.40
N PRO A 245 -16.40 2.07 -15.92
CA PRO A 245 -16.62 1.93 -14.50
C PRO A 245 -15.26 1.90 -13.80
N LEU A 246 -15.15 2.63 -12.69
CA LEU A 246 -14.05 2.51 -11.75
C LEU A 246 -13.76 1.02 -11.51
N PRO A 247 -12.49 0.59 -11.40
CA PRO A 247 -12.22 -0.73 -10.85
C PRO A 247 -12.99 -0.84 -9.54
N PRO A 248 -13.69 -1.97 -9.29
CA PRO A 248 -14.46 -2.12 -8.08
C PRO A 248 -13.54 -1.82 -6.90
N GLU A 249 -13.98 -0.96 -5.97
CA GLU A 249 -13.37 -0.90 -4.65
C GLU A 249 -13.24 -2.35 -4.19
N THR A 250 -12.04 -2.75 -3.75
CA THR A 250 -11.76 -4.10 -3.25
C THR A 250 -12.80 -4.44 -2.19
N THR A 251 -13.87 -5.07 -2.64
CA THR A 251 -14.99 -5.47 -1.80
C THR A 251 -14.46 -6.62 -0.98
N GLU A 252 -14.67 -6.54 0.34
CA GLU A 252 -14.35 -7.62 1.27
C GLU A 252 -14.78 -8.96 0.65
N ALA A 253 -13.83 -9.88 0.53
CA ALA A 253 -14.11 -11.22 0.06
C ALA A 253 -15.19 -11.85 0.95
N GLU A 254 -16.38 -12.02 0.39
CA GLU A 254 -17.46 -12.78 1.00
C GLU A 254 -16.95 -14.21 1.30
N PRO A 255 -17.14 -14.73 2.52
CA PRO A 255 -16.68 -16.08 2.84
C PRO A 255 -17.47 -17.11 2.04
N PRO A 256 -16.84 -18.23 1.64
CA PRO A 256 -17.48 -19.24 0.80
C PRO A 256 -18.70 -19.85 1.50
N GLN A 257 -19.85 -19.79 0.83
CA GLN A 257 -21.05 -20.54 1.21
C GLN A 257 -20.74 -22.04 1.15
N LYS A 258 -21.11 -22.78 2.21
CA LYS A 258 -21.01 -24.24 2.26
C LYS A 258 -22.01 -24.86 1.28
N PRO A 259 -21.68 -26.00 0.64
CA PRO A 259 -22.64 -26.71 -0.19
C PRO A 259 -23.75 -27.28 0.69
N GLU A 260 -24.99 -26.94 0.34
CA GLU A 260 -26.17 -27.69 0.79
C GLU A 260 -26.04 -29.12 0.28
N GLY A 261 -26.16 -30.08 1.19
CA GLY A 261 -26.22 -31.49 0.86
C GLY A 261 -27.62 -31.82 0.36
N ASP A 262 -27.70 -32.50 -0.78
CA ASP A 262 -28.89 -33.22 -1.21
C ASP A 262 -29.17 -34.36 -0.22
N GLU A 263 -30.38 -34.37 0.33
CA GLU A 263 -31.07 -35.58 0.82
C GLU A 263 -31.62 -36.40 -0.35
#